data_AF-A0A3B8QVJ6-F1
#
_entry.id   AF-A0A3B8QVJ6-F1
#
_cell.length_a   1.000
_cell.length_b   1.000
_cell.length_c   1.000
_cell.angle_alpha   90.00
_cell.angle_beta   90.00
_cell.angle_gamma   90.00
#
_symmetry.space_group_name_H-M   'P 1'
#
loop_
_entity.id
_entity.type
_entity.pdbx_description
1 polymer ?
#
loop_
_entity_poly.entity_id
_entity_poly.type
_entity_poly.pdbx_seq_one_letter_code
_entity_poly.pdbx_strand_id
1 'polypeptide(L)'
;MNMKPIMEDWRSFLTEQKCKLPNRGDIAEGIVAAAIAAKLSKRAGGKIQMVDVSDVIAQVGNIQQMNTVVSNVVPDFSNEHEDTVGFSISMPKRPFAALVDKNLLACLQGEYEGAVSYVNSAPMHKFATRLASNKKSNDILVKAAGTEDQKGTKVDISIVVDGNKLRNQLSLKVKGGNQFAQKTGKAFEVQKAFWEPLGIDVSGAEQQYVNIVENIPTGKPFVSRDEIDAGGYLKMASQATSLIYQQAYKTLESKLQNNRFEAEFVKLLADYIKTGAVGPESEFVELVKILPGDFKRARFGKKFYSEMEKANLYPIMSTSGAYPKIQIIYEDSDGNKSVLVQMRAKVERASGKSGGSKKYGVLMRNYLETGPALYKLAGV
;
A
#
# COMPACT_ATOMS: atom_id res chain seq x y z
N MET A 1 -5.35 -48.67 -1.40
CA MET A 1 -4.26 -47.66 -1.43
C MET A 1 -4.73 -46.54 -2.37
N ASN A 2 -5.21 -45.43 -1.81
CA ASN A 2 -5.96 -44.42 -2.57
C ASN A 2 -5.01 -43.27 -2.97
N MET A 3 -4.62 -43.22 -4.25
CA MET A 3 -3.59 -42.31 -4.79
C MET A 3 -4.13 -40.89 -5.08
N LYS A 4 -4.98 -40.35 -4.20
CA LYS A 4 -5.71 -39.09 -4.43
C LYS A 4 -5.22 -37.80 -3.72
N PRO A 5 -4.17 -37.76 -2.87
CA PRO A 5 -3.73 -36.47 -2.31
C PRO A 5 -2.56 -35.80 -3.06
N ILE A 6 -1.97 -36.40 -4.09
CA ILE A 6 -0.75 -35.87 -4.74
C ILE A 6 -1.05 -34.96 -5.95
N MET A 7 -2.22 -35.10 -6.59
CA MET A 7 -2.55 -34.34 -7.81
C MET A 7 -3.01 -32.89 -7.56
N GLU A 8 -3.65 -32.60 -6.43
CA GLU A 8 -4.03 -31.21 -6.07
C GLU A 8 -2.80 -30.37 -5.71
N ASP A 9 -1.82 -30.98 -5.04
CA ASP A 9 -0.56 -30.35 -4.64
C ASP A 9 0.36 -30.09 -5.84
N TRP A 10 0.36 -30.95 -6.87
CA TRP A 10 1.13 -30.72 -8.10
C TRP A 10 0.54 -29.61 -8.99
N ARG A 11 -0.79 -29.49 -9.07
CA ARG A 11 -1.45 -28.42 -9.85
C ARG A 11 -1.28 -27.05 -9.19
N SER A 12 -1.32 -26.95 -7.86
CA SER A 12 -1.01 -25.72 -7.13
C SER A 12 0.46 -25.34 -7.30
N PHE A 13 1.37 -26.32 -7.23
CA PHE A 13 2.81 -26.10 -7.45
C PHE A 13 3.14 -25.64 -8.88
N LEU A 14 2.47 -26.18 -9.90
CA LEU A 14 2.61 -25.75 -11.30
C LEU A 14 1.99 -24.37 -11.58
N THR A 15 0.93 -23.99 -10.86
CA THR A 15 0.35 -22.63 -10.95
C THR A 15 1.20 -21.60 -10.20
N GLU A 16 1.76 -21.95 -9.04
CA GLU A 16 2.71 -21.10 -8.31
C GLU A 16 4.04 -20.94 -9.06
N GLN A 17 4.56 -21.98 -9.73
CA GLN A 17 5.74 -21.87 -10.61
C GLN A 17 5.51 -20.95 -11.81
N LYS A 18 4.28 -20.89 -12.36
CA LYS A 18 3.93 -20.02 -13.50
C LYS A 18 3.80 -18.55 -13.12
N CYS A 19 3.43 -18.22 -11.88
CA CYS A 19 3.07 -16.86 -11.49
C CYS A 19 4.18 -16.11 -10.72
N LYS A 20 5.45 -16.31 -11.10
CA LYS A 20 6.58 -15.52 -10.57
C LYS A 20 6.58 -14.12 -11.18
N LEU A 21 5.68 -13.29 -10.67
CA LEU A 21 5.54 -11.91 -11.10
C LEU A 21 6.64 -11.02 -10.47
N PRO A 22 7.04 -9.94 -11.15
CA PRO A 22 7.81 -8.86 -10.53
C PRO A 22 6.93 -8.11 -9.52
N ASN A 23 7.28 -6.88 -9.15
CA ASN A 23 6.52 -6.11 -8.16
C ASN A 23 5.04 -6.00 -8.56
N ARG A 24 4.16 -6.71 -7.85
CA ARG A 24 2.70 -6.72 -8.12
C ARG A 24 2.05 -5.36 -7.88
N GLY A 25 2.63 -4.52 -7.01
CA GLY A 25 2.16 -3.16 -6.78
C GLY A 25 2.24 -2.34 -8.07
N ASP A 26 3.43 -2.25 -8.66
CA ASP A 26 3.67 -1.54 -9.92
C ASP A 26 2.73 -2.03 -11.04
N ILE A 27 2.55 -3.36 -11.18
CA ILE A 27 1.63 -3.91 -12.19
C ILE A 27 0.19 -3.46 -11.93
N ALA A 28 -0.28 -3.54 -10.68
CA ALA A 28 -1.63 -3.16 -10.32
C ALA A 28 -1.91 -1.67 -10.54
N GLU A 29 -0.91 -0.80 -10.38
CA GLU A 29 -1.03 0.62 -10.72
C GLU A 29 -1.39 0.81 -12.19
N GLY A 30 -0.70 0.09 -13.09
CA GLY A 30 -1.01 0.06 -14.51
C GLY A 30 -2.42 -0.46 -14.81
N ILE A 31 -2.83 -1.56 -14.17
CA ILE A 31 -4.17 -2.16 -14.36
C ILE A 31 -5.28 -1.19 -13.91
N VAL A 32 -5.15 -0.59 -12.73
CA VAL A 32 -6.17 0.32 -12.19
C VAL A 32 -6.25 1.60 -13.02
N ALA A 33 -5.12 2.16 -13.45
CA ALA A 33 -5.11 3.33 -14.32
C ALA A 33 -5.77 3.04 -15.69
N ALA A 34 -5.49 1.87 -16.28
CA ALA A 34 -6.15 1.40 -17.50
C ALA A 34 -7.67 1.25 -17.29
N ALA A 35 -8.09 0.72 -16.14
CA ALA A 35 -9.50 0.55 -15.82
C ALA A 35 -10.23 1.90 -15.66
N ILE A 36 -9.57 2.91 -15.08
CA ILE A 36 -10.13 4.28 -14.97
C ILE A 36 -10.29 4.89 -16.36
N ALA A 37 -9.27 4.76 -17.22
CA ALA A 37 -9.36 5.24 -18.60
C ALA A 37 -10.48 4.54 -19.40
N ALA A 38 -10.63 3.22 -19.23
CA ALA A 38 -11.74 2.46 -19.80
C ALA A 38 -13.10 3.00 -19.31
N LYS A 39 -13.23 3.26 -18.00
CA LYS A 39 -14.48 3.78 -17.40
C LYS A 39 -14.88 5.14 -17.96
N LEU A 40 -13.90 6.02 -18.14
CA LEU A 40 -14.11 7.37 -18.67
C LEU A 40 -14.43 7.37 -20.17
N SER A 41 -13.93 6.36 -20.90
CA SER A 41 -14.14 6.21 -22.34
C SER A 41 -15.44 5.47 -22.69
N LYS A 42 -15.92 4.53 -21.87
CA LYS A 42 -17.06 3.66 -22.21
C LYS A 42 -18.40 4.37 -21.97
N ARG A 43 -18.94 4.99 -23.03
CA ARG A 43 -20.18 5.78 -23.03
C ARG A 43 -21.16 5.23 -24.07
N ALA A 44 -22.43 5.12 -23.70
CA ALA A 44 -23.50 4.74 -24.64
C ALA A 44 -24.86 5.24 -24.14
N GLY A 45 -25.72 5.68 -25.06
CA GLY A 45 -27.09 6.12 -24.73
C GLY A 45 -27.16 7.23 -23.69
N GLY A 46 -26.21 8.18 -23.72
CA GLY A 46 -26.14 9.29 -22.77
C GLY A 46 -25.77 8.87 -21.33
N LYS A 47 -25.08 7.74 -21.16
CA LYS A 47 -24.71 7.20 -19.84
C LYS A 47 -23.30 6.59 -19.86
N ILE A 48 -22.62 6.67 -18.71
CA ILE A 48 -21.40 5.90 -18.45
C ILE A 48 -21.77 4.42 -18.32
N GLN A 49 -21.05 3.56 -19.00
CA GLN A 49 -21.29 2.11 -19.00
C GLN A 49 -20.44 1.39 -17.96
N MET A 50 -20.79 0.14 -17.66
CA MET A 50 -19.99 -0.74 -16.82
C MET A 50 -18.78 -1.24 -17.60
N VAL A 51 -17.62 -1.26 -16.94
CA VAL A 51 -16.36 -1.77 -17.49
C VAL A 51 -16.23 -3.24 -17.16
N ASP A 52 -15.71 -4.02 -18.09
CA ASP A 52 -15.38 -5.43 -17.91
C ASP A 52 -13.87 -5.64 -18.04
N VAL A 53 -13.36 -6.81 -17.63
CA VAL A 53 -11.92 -7.12 -17.67
C VAL A 53 -11.35 -6.96 -19.09
N SER A 54 -12.11 -7.33 -20.12
CA SER A 54 -11.70 -7.17 -21.52
C SER A 54 -11.45 -5.72 -21.92
N ASP A 55 -12.21 -4.76 -21.38
CA ASP A 55 -12.02 -3.34 -21.67
C ASP A 55 -10.69 -2.85 -21.10
N VAL A 56 -10.36 -3.31 -19.89
CA VAL A 56 -9.09 -2.98 -19.21
C VAL A 56 -7.91 -3.58 -19.98
N ILE A 57 -8.03 -4.84 -20.40
CA ILE A 57 -7.01 -5.51 -21.23
C ILE A 57 -6.81 -4.77 -22.56
N ALA A 58 -7.90 -4.29 -23.19
CA ALA A 58 -7.80 -3.52 -24.42
C ALA A 58 -7.03 -2.20 -24.21
N GLN A 59 -7.30 -1.46 -23.12
CA GLN A 59 -6.54 -0.25 -22.79
C GLN A 59 -5.05 -0.54 -22.55
N VAL A 60 -4.73 -1.62 -21.82
CA VAL A 60 -3.34 -2.05 -21.60
C VAL A 60 -2.67 -2.43 -22.93
N GLY A 61 -3.37 -3.17 -23.79
CA GLY A 61 -2.85 -3.64 -25.08
C GLY A 61 -2.55 -2.52 -26.07
N ASN A 62 -3.15 -1.34 -25.90
CA ASN A 62 -2.88 -0.18 -26.74
C ASN A 62 -1.59 0.56 -26.34
N ILE A 63 -1.07 0.36 -25.12
CA ILE A 63 0.22 0.94 -24.71
C ILE A 63 1.37 0.12 -25.27
N GLN A 64 2.14 0.73 -26.16
CA GLN A 64 3.29 0.08 -26.81
C GLN A 64 4.60 0.27 -26.04
N GLN A 65 4.76 1.38 -25.32
CA GLN A 65 5.96 1.69 -24.55
C GLN A 65 5.64 2.60 -23.36
N MET A 66 6.54 2.60 -22.38
CA MET A 66 6.45 3.50 -21.21
C MET A 66 6.42 4.97 -21.66
N ASN A 67 5.72 5.81 -20.90
CA ASN A 67 5.54 7.24 -21.14
C ASN A 67 4.81 7.63 -22.43
N THR A 68 4.28 6.65 -23.19
CA THR A 68 3.35 6.96 -24.28
C THR A 68 1.96 7.18 -23.72
N VAL A 69 1.33 8.27 -24.17
CA VAL A 69 -0.09 8.52 -23.92
C VAL A 69 -0.88 7.88 -25.05
N VAL A 70 -1.82 7.02 -24.69
CA VAL A 70 -2.84 6.49 -25.62
C VAL A 70 -4.14 7.19 -25.30
N SER A 71 -4.77 7.81 -26.31
CA SER A 71 -6.00 8.59 -26.12
C SER A 71 -7.16 8.04 -26.93
N ASN A 72 -8.36 8.09 -26.33
CA ASN A 72 -9.63 7.89 -27.02
C ASN A 72 -10.36 9.25 -27.07
N VAL A 73 -10.83 9.66 -28.25
CA VAL A 73 -11.75 10.79 -28.38
C VAL A 73 -13.17 10.24 -28.27
N VAL A 74 -13.95 10.75 -27.33
CA VAL A 74 -15.31 10.27 -27.04
C VAL A 74 -16.28 11.43 -26.88
N PRO A 75 -17.48 11.37 -27.47
CA PRO A 75 -18.46 12.44 -27.31
C PRO A 75 -18.92 12.53 -25.84
N ASP A 76 -19.25 13.76 -25.43
CA ASP A 76 -19.99 14.02 -24.20
C ASP A 76 -21.47 13.59 -24.36
N PHE A 77 -22.29 13.74 -23.33
CA PHE A 77 -23.69 13.29 -23.41
C PHE A 77 -24.60 14.16 -24.28
N SER A 78 -24.18 15.38 -24.63
CA SER A 78 -24.89 16.21 -25.60
C SER A 78 -24.55 15.84 -27.05
N ASN A 79 -23.40 15.17 -27.25
CA ASN A 79 -22.74 14.96 -28.54
C ASN A 79 -22.34 16.28 -29.24
N GLU A 80 -22.36 17.41 -28.53
CA GLU A 80 -21.90 18.71 -29.02
C GLU A 80 -20.41 18.93 -28.72
N HIS A 81 -19.87 18.19 -27.74
CA HIS A 81 -18.48 18.27 -27.32
C HIS A 81 -17.82 16.88 -27.32
N GLU A 82 -16.50 16.88 -27.41
CA GLU A 82 -15.67 15.66 -27.33
C GLU A 82 -14.66 15.77 -26.19
N ASP A 83 -14.51 14.68 -25.44
CA ASP A 83 -13.45 14.51 -24.46
C ASP A 83 -12.31 13.68 -25.05
N THR A 84 -11.08 14.08 -24.79
CA THR A 84 -9.89 13.26 -25.04
C THR A 84 -9.52 12.54 -23.75
N VAL A 85 -9.70 11.22 -23.70
CA VAL A 85 -9.34 10.38 -22.55
C VAL A 85 -8.03 9.65 -22.82
N GLY A 86 -6.95 10.14 -22.23
CA GLY A 86 -5.59 9.60 -22.28
C GLY A 86 -5.24 8.68 -21.13
N PHE A 87 -4.41 7.69 -21.41
CA PHE A 87 -3.79 6.78 -20.45
C PHE A 87 -2.27 6.70 -20.68
N SER A 88 -1.49 6.80 -19.61
CA SER A 88 -0.03 6.63 -19.66
C SER A 88 0.50 5.86 -18.45
N ILE A 89 1.62 5.16 -18.66
CA ILE A 89 2.32 4.39 -17.64
C ILE A 89 3.79 4.80 -17.57
N SER A 90 4.28 5.06 -16.37
CA SER A 90 5.70 5.14 -16.03
C SER A 90 6.03 4.22 -14.86
N MET A 91 6.68 3.08 -15.17
CA MET A 91 7.06 2.06 -14.18
C MET A 91 8.35 1.34 -14.62
N PRO A 92 8.99 0.51 -13.78
CA PRO A 92 10.19 -0.22 -14.19
C PRO A 92 9.91 -1.22 -15.34
N LYS A 93 10.93 -1.47 -16.18
CA LYS A 93 10.83 -2.35 -17.37
C LYS A 93 10.26 -3.75 -17.10
N ARG A 94 10.61 -4.35 -15.95
CA ARG A 94 10.19 -5.72 -15.60
C ARG A 94 8.68 -5.81 -15.31
N PRO A 95 8.12 -5.01 -14.38
CA PRO A 95 6.67 -4.84 -14.23
C PRO A 95 5.94 -4.53 -15.54
N PHE A 96 6.45 -3.60 -16.35
CA PHE A 96 5.82 -3.26 -17.63
C PHE A 96 5.71 -4.46 -18.57
N ALA A 97 6.81 -5.19 -18.75
CA ALA A 97 6.82 -6.40 -19.58
C ALA A 97 5.83 -7.46 -19.08
N ALA A 98 5.67 -7.59 -17.76
CA ALA A 98 4.70 -8.52 -17.18
C ALA A 98 3.23 -8.06 -17.34
N LEU A 99 2.98 -6.75 -17.31
CA LEU A 99 1.65 -6.17 -17.48
C LEU A 99 1.08 -6.44 -18.88
N VAL A 100 1.91 -6.32 -19.92
CA VAL A 100 1.48 -6.48 -21.32
C VAL A 100 1.58 -7.92 -21.84
N ASP A 101 2.14 -8.86 -21.06
CA ASP A 101 2.24 -10.26 -21.44
C ASP A 101 0.91 -10.99 -21.24
N LYS A 102 0.28 -11.37 -22.36
CA LYS A 102 -0.98 -12.11 -22.38
C LYS A 102 -0.93 -13.44 -21.63
N ASN A 103 0.24 -14.06 -21.53
CA ASN A 103 0.42 -15.34 -20.82
C ASN A 103 0.33 -15.19 -19.31
N LEU A 104 0.52 -13.96 -18.79
CA LEU A 104 0.47 -13.66 -17.36
C LEU A 104 -0.88 -13.14 -16.88
N LEU A 105 -1.87 -12.97 -17.78
CA LEU A 105 -3.20 -12.48 -17.44
C LEU A 105 -3.89 -13.34 -16.37
N ALA A 106 -3.78 -14.66 -16.47
CA ALA A 106 -4.34 -15.58 -15.48
C ALA A 106 -3.72 -15.38 -14.08
N CYS A 107 -2.46 -14.96 -14.00
CA CYS A 107 -1.78 -14.66 -12.74
C CYS A 107 -2.20 -13.32 -12.11
N LEU A 108 -2.83 -12.45 -12.91
CA LEU A 108 -3.26 -11.09 -12.56
C LEU A 108 -4.79 -10.96 -12.51
N GLN A 109 -5.53 -12.05 -12.71
CA GLN A 109 -6.99 -12.03 -12.82
C GLN A 109 -7.64 -11.33 -11.62
N GLY A 110 -7.20 -11.65 -10.40
CA GLY A 110 -7.72 -11.02 -9.19
C GLY A 110 -7.50 -9.50 -9.16
N GLU A 111 -6.36 -9.02 -9.63
CA GLU A 111 -6.10 -7.58 -9.76
C GLU A 111 -6.97 -6.91 -10.82
N TYR A 112 -7.18 -7.54 -11.98
CA TYR A 112 -8.08 -7.04 -13.02
C TYR A 112 -9.54 -6.95 -12.52
N GLU A 113 -10.04 -8.01 -11.89
CA GLU A 113 -11.41 -8.05 -11.36
C GLU A 113 -11.61 -7.03 -10.23
N GLY A 114 -10.64 -6.90 -9.32
CA GLY A 114 -10.70 -5.89 -8.27
C GLY A 114 -10.64 -4.46 -8.80
N ALA A 115 -9.84 -4.20 -9.84
CA ALA A 115 -9.81 -2.90 -10.52
C ALA A 115 -11.15 -2.58 -11.21
N VAL A 116 -11.76 -3.56 -11.89
CA VAL A 116 -13.10 -3.44 -12.48
C VAL A 116 -14.14 -3.12 -11.41
N SER A 117 -14.12 -3.85 -10.29
CA SER A 117 -15.02 -3.61 -9.16
C SER A 117 -14.89 -2.16 -8.64
N TYR A 118 -13.64 -1.67 -8.49
CA TYR A 118 -13.38 -0.29 -8.07
C TYR A 118 -13.96 0.76 -9.03
N VAL A 119 -13.66 0.67 -10.33
CA VAL A 119 -14.09 1.71 -11.29
C VAL A 119 -15.59 1.67 -11.57
N ASN A 120 -16.25 0.53 -11.30
CA ASN A 120 -17.69 0.38 -11.38
C ASN A 120 -18.43 0.77 -10.11
N SER A 121 -17.72 1.09 -9.03
CA SER A 121 -18.33 1.59 -7.79
C SER A 121 -19.13 2.88 -8.03
N ALA A 122 -20.18 3.10 -7.23
CA ALA A 122 -21.03 4.29 -7.34
C ALA A 122 -20.27 5.65 -7.33
N PRO A 123 -19.23 5.85 -6.49
CA PRO A 123 -18.42 7.07 -6.52
C PRO A 123 -17.69 7.28 -7.84
N MET A 124 -17.06 6.23 -8.39
CA MET A 124 -16.34 6.32 -9.66
C MET A 124 -17.31 6.50 -10.83
N HIS A 125 -18.47 5.84 -10.78
CA HIS A 125 -19.54 6.06 -11.74
C HIS A 125 -20.03 7.52 -11.71
N LYS A 126 -20.32 8.06 -10.52
CA LYS A 126 -20.74 9.47 -10.35
C LYS A 126 -19.67 10.44 -10.83
N PHE A 127 -18.39 10.15 -10.57
CA PHE A 127 -17.27 10.95 -11.03
C PHE A 127 -17.20 11.00 -12.56
N ALA A 128 -17.26 9.84 -13.23
CA ALA A 128 -17.23 9.75 -14.68
C ALA A 128 -18.44 10.44 -15.33
N THR A 129 -19.65 10.23 -14.78
CA THR A 129 -20.89 10.85 -15.26
C THR A 129 -20.79 12.37 -15.21
N ARG A 130 -20.25 12.95 -14.14
CA ARG A 130 -20.10 14.40 -14.00
C ARG A 130 -19.16 15.00 -15.04
N LEU A 131 -18.10 14.29 -15.42
CA LEU A 131 -17.22 14.75 -16.50
C LEU A 131 -17.96 14.71 -17.84
N ALA A 132 -18.57 13.56 -18.17
CA ALA A 132 -19.26 13.37 -19.45
C ALA A 132 -20.54 14.22 -19.63
N SER A 133 -21.09 14.80 -18.57
CA SER A 133 -22.32 15.61 -18.63
C SER A 133 -22.10 17.11 -18.40
N ASN A 134 -20.85 17.60 -18.40
CA ASN A 134 -20.56 19.00 -18.06
C ASN A 134 -20.68 19.99 -19.24
N LYS A 135 -20.99 19.50 -20.45
CA LYS A 135 -21.10 20.30 -21.68
C LYS A 135 -19.82 21.06 -22.01
N LYS A 136 -18.67 20.38 -21.87
CA LYS A 136 -17.36 20.93 -22.16
C LYS A 136 -16.48 19.83 -22.74
N SER A 137 -15.66 20.17 -23.73
CA SER A 137 -14.54 19.32 -24.14
C SER A 137 -13.47 19.29 -23.06
N ASN A 138 -13.14 18.09 -22.56
CA ASN A 138 -12.08 17.89 -21.59
C ASN A 138 -10.91 17.09 -22.14
N ASP A 139 -9.70 17.52 -21.77
CA ASP A 139 -8.50 16.71 -21.90
C ASP A 139 -8.23 15.99 -20.58
N ILE A 140 -8.56 14.71 -20.54
CA ILE A 140 -8.48 13.87 -19.34
C ILE A 140 -7.31 12.91 -19.48
N LEU A 141 -6.32 12.99 -18.59
CA LEU A 141 -5.16 12.11 -18.61
C LEU A 141 -5.04 11.33 -17.29
N VAL A 142 -5.09 10.01 -17.39
CA VAL A 142 -4.84 9.08 -16.29
C VAL A 142 -3.39 8.59 -16.36
N LYS A 143 -2.59 8.84 -15.31
CA LYS A 143 -1.19 8.41 -15.25
C LYS A 143 -0.95 7.44 -14.09
N ALA A 144 -0.38 6.27 -14.38
CA ALA A 144 0.25 5.42 -13.38
C ALA A 144 1.74 5.78 -13.31
N ALA A 145 2.16 6.50 -12.26
CA ALA A 145 3.50 7.08 -12.19
C ALA A 145 4.05 7.13 -10.75
N GLY A 146 3.73 6.13 -9.92
CA GLY A 146 4.19 6.08 -8.51
C GLY A 146 5.71 6.08 -8.33
N THR A 147 6.48 5.87 -9.41
CA THR A 147 7.95 5.78 -9.36
C THR A 147 8.71 7.05 -9.77
N GLU A 148 8.04 8.09 -10.27
CA GLU A 148 8.68 9.30 -10.81
C GLU A 148 9.00 10.38 -9.75
N ASP A 149 8.24 10.45 -8.65
CA ASP A 149 8.38 11.49 -7.60
C ASP A 149 8.81 10.89 -6.23
N GLN A 150 10.02 10.32 -6.17
CA GLN A 150 10.46 9.44 -5.07
C GLN A 150 10.75 10.09 -3.71
N LYS A 151 10.45 11.38 -3.48
CA LYS A 151 10.79 12.03 -2.20
C LYS A 151 9.62 12.54 -1.35
N GLY A 152 8.38 12.62 -1.88
CA GLY A 152 7.30 13.26 -1.12
C GLY A 152 5.87 12.73 -1.33
N THR A 153 5.49 12.35 -2.55
CA THR A 153 4.10 11.99 -2.83
C THR A 153 3.81 10.50 -2.56
N LYS A 154 2.59 10.20 -2.14
CA LYS A 154 2.03 8.83 -2.07
C LYS A 154 1.06 8.54 -3.21
N VAL A 155 1.00 9.45 -4.19
CA VAL A 155 0.15 9.31 -5.37
C VAL A 155 0.79 8.30 -6.31
N ASP A 156 0.15 7.16 -6.44
CA ASP A 156 0.52 6.10 -7.36
C ASP A 156 -0.19 6.29 -8.72
N ILE A 157 -1.44 6.78 -8.69
CA ILE A 157 -2.24 7.10 -9.88
C ILE A 157 -2.77 8.53 -9.82
N SER A 158 -2.55 9.29 -10.89
CA SER A 158 -3.06 10.64 -11.05
C SER A 158 -4.13 10.75 -12.14
N ILE A 159 -5.16 11.54 -11.86
CA ILE A 159 -6.16 11.95 -12.85
C ILE A 159 -6.00 13.46 -13.05
N VAL A 160 -5.64 13.86 -14.26
CA VAL A 160 -5.44 15.25 -14.70
C VAL A 160 -6.58 15.59 -15.66
N VAL A 161 -7.26 16.71 -15.44
CA VAL A 161 -8.31 17.21 -16.34
C VAL A 161 -7.96 18.65 -16.72
N ASP A 162 -7.87 18.93 -18.02
CA ASP A 162 -7.52 20.23 -18.58
C ASP A 162 -6.23 20.81 -17.97
N GLY A 163 -5.20 19.96 -17.83
CA GLY A 163 -3.91 20.31 -17.22
C GLY A 163 -3.90 20.37 -15.68
N ASN A 164 -5.05 20.23 -15.01
CA ASN A 164 -5.16 20.34 -13.56
C ASN A 164 -5.31 18.97 -12.88
N LYS A 165 -4.50 18.70 -11.85
CA LYS A 165 -4.68 17.49 -11.00
C LYS A 165 -5.98 17.61 -10.20
N LEU A 166 -6.83 16.59 -10.28
CA LEU A 166 -8.07 16.54 -9.49
C LEU A 166 -7.86 15.99 -8.08
N ARG A 167 -8.83 16.24 -7.17
CA ARG A 167 -8.86 15.75 -5.78
C ARG A 167 -8.98 14.21 -5.60
N ASN A 168 -8.93 13.45 -6.69
CA ASN A 168 -9.15 12.00 -6.72
C ASN A 168 -7.89 11.26 -7.19
N GLN A 169 -6.73 11.68 -6.69
CA GLN A 169 -5.50 10.93 -6.85
C GLN A 169 -5.57 9.65 -6.00
N LEU A 170 -4.87 8.59 -6.38
CA LEU A 170 -4.93 7.31 -5.66
C LEU A 170 -3.56 6.94 -5.10
N SER A 171 -3.53 6.52 -3.83
CA SER A 171 -2.48 5.64 -3.33
C SER A 171 -2.98 4.21 -3.39
N LEU A 172 -2.24 3.35 -4.09
CA LEU A 172 -2.63 1.99 -4.36
C LEU A 172 -1.92 1.00 -3.42
N LYS A 173 -2.67 -0.01 -2.99
CA LYS A 173 -2.15 -1.19 -2.30
C LYS A 173 -2.76 -2.43 -2.94
N VAL A 174 -2.00 -3.52 -2.89
CA VAL A 174 -2.47 -4.85 -3.33
C VAL A 174 -2.49 -5.81 -2.14
N LYS A 175 -3.04 -7.01 -2.34
CA LYS A 175 -2.97 -8.08 -1.35
C LYS A 175 -1.51 -8.31 -0.91
N GLY A 176 -1.28 -8.37 0.41
CA GLY A 176 0.05 -8.48 1.02
C GLY A 176 0.77 -7.14 1.23
N GLY A 177 0.36 -6.06 0.54
CA GLY A 177 0.87 -4.70 0.73
C GLY A 177 0.10 -3.96 1.82
N ASN A 178 0.34 -4.27 3.09
CA ASN A 178 -0.26 -3.53 4.22
C ASN A 178 0.62 -2.38 4.71
N GLN A 179 1.91 -2.41 4.39
CA GLN A 179 2.86 -1.41 4.86
C GLN A 179 2.64 -0.07 4.15
N PHE A 180 2.57 1.01 4.94
CA PHE A 180 2.41 2.37 4.40
C PHE A 180 3.47 3.35 4.92
N ALA A 181 4.07 3.10 6.09
CA ALA A 181 5.28 3.79 6.53
C ALA A 181 6.37 2.81 6.94
N GLN A 182 7.63 3.22 6.76
CA GLN A 182 8.82 2.46 7.13
C GLN A 182 9.96 3.37 7.57
N LYS A 183 10.67 2.95 8.61
CA LYS A 183 11.99 3.48 8.98
C LYS A 183 13.00 2.33 8.93
N THR A 184 14.22 2.58 8.48
CA THR A 184 15.25 1.55 8.23
C THR A 184 16.58 1.98 8.77
N GLY A 185 17.27 1.05 9.43
CA GLY A 185 18.57 1.30 10.02
C GLY A 185 18.62 0.81 11.46
N LYS A 186 19.84 0.60 11.93
CA LYS A 186 20.13 0.10 13.28
C LYS A 186 20.44 1.20 14.28
N ALA A 187 20.72 2.43 13.84
CA ALA A 187 20.98 3.56 14.73
C ALA A 187 19.76 3.83 15.64
N PHE A 188 20.00 4.21 16.89
CA PHE A 188 18.92 4.47 17.84
C PHE A 188 18.00 5.61 17.40
N GLU A 189 18.55 6.62 16.71
CA GLU A 189 17.76 7.71 16.11
C GLU A 189 16.70 7.23 15.10
N VAL A 190 16.92 6.09 14.45
CA VAL A 190 15.90 5.47 13.58
C VAL A 190 14.73 4.94 14.40
N GLN A 191 14.97 4.48 15.62
CA GLN A 191 13.94 4.05 16.55
C GLN A 191 13.16 5.27 17.06
N LYS A 192 13.85 6.32 17.54
CA LYS A 192 13.21 7.59 17.95
C LYS A 192 12.31 8.13 16.84
N ALA A 193 12.83 8.29 15.63
CA ALA A 193 12.09 8.83 14.48
C ALA A 193 10.89 7.98 14.03
N PHE A 194 10.78 6.71 14.45
CA PHE A 194 9.61 5.88 14.16
C PHE A 194 8.47 6.10 15.16
N TRP A 195 8.80 6.42 16.41
CA TRP A 195 7.86 6.58 17.53
C TRP A 195 7.50 8.04 17.82
N GLU A 196 8.35 8.98 17.43
CA GLU A 196 8.16 10.42 17.58
C GLU A 196 6.81 10.95 17.06
N PRO A 197 6.27 10.51 15.90
CA PRO A 197 4.95 10.98 15.44
C PRO A 197 3.79 10.65 16.38
N LEU A 198 3.97 9.68 17.28
CA LEU A 198 3.00 9.30 18.31
C LEU A 198 3.26 9.99 19.67
N GLY A 199 4.29 10.82 19.76
CA GLY A 199 4.74 11.41 21.02
C GLY A 199 5.16 10.34 22.04
N ILE A 200 5.79 9.26 21.58
CA ILE A 200 6.27 8.16 22.42
C ILE A 200 7.79 8.28 22.57
N ASP A 201 8.24 8.45 23.80
CA ASP A 201 9.66 8.47 24.15
C ASP A 201 10.17 7.05 24.42
N VAL A 202 11.21 6.66 23.69
CA VAL A 202 11.90 5.36 23.83
C VAL A 202 13.31 5.50 24.40
N SER A 203 13.73 6.71 24.79
CA SER A 203 15.10 7.03 25.24
C SER A 203 15.54 6.21 26.46
N GLY A 204 14.60 5.79 27.31
CA GLY A 204 14.88 4.89 28.44
C GLY A 204 15.47 3.53 28.05
N ALA A 205 15.34 3.10 26.79
CA ALA A 205 15.92 1.86 26.26
C ALA A 205 17.24 2.06 25.49
N GLU A 206 17.74 3.29 25.37
CA GLU A 206 18.88 3.65 24.50
C GLU A 206 20.14 2.86 24.82
N GLN A 207 20.60 2.92 26.06
CA GLN A 207 21.87 2.28 26.46
C GLN A 207 21.85 0.77 26.20
N GLN A 208 20.77 0.09 26.58
CA GLN A 208 20.65 -1.36 26.39
C GLN A 208 20.55 -1.73 24.90
N TYR A 209 19.83 -0.92 24.13
CA TYR A 209 19.73 -1.10 22.69
C TYR A 209 21.09 -0.94 22.00
N VAL A 210 21.81 0.14 22.29
CA VAL A 210 23.11 0.46 21.69
C VAL A 210 24.13 -0.62 22.02
N ASN A 211 24.21 -1.05 23.29
CA ASN A 211 25.10 -2.13 23.72
C ASN A 211 24.90 -3.43 22.92
N ILE A 212 23.67 -3.75 22.52
CA ILE A 212 23.41 -4.95 21.70
C ILE A 212 23.78 -4.69 20.23
N VAL A 213 23.39 -3.55 19.68
CA VAL A 213 23.48 -3.27 18.24
C VAL A 213 24.91 -2.95 17.76
N GLU A 214 25.78 -2.46 18.64
CA GLU A 214 27.21 -2.26 18.35
C GLU A 214 27.92 -3.58 18.02
N ASN A 215 27.46 -4.69 18.58
CA ASN A 215 27.98 -6.03 18.28
C ASN A 215 27.51 -6.60 16.92
N ILE A 216 26.64 -5.88 16.21
CA ILE A 216 26.13 -6.31 14.89
C ILE A 216 26.96 -5.61 13.80
N PRO A 217 27.68 -6.34 12.93
CA PRO A 217 28.50 -5.72 11.89
C PRO A 217 27.72 -4.77 10.97
N THR A 218 28.31 -3.62 10.67
CA THR A 218 27.70 -2.58 9.82
C THR A 218 27.87 -2.91 8.33
N GLY A 219 26.92 -2.49 7.51
CA GLY A 219 26.98 -2.65 6.05
C GLY A 219 26.66 -4.08 5.62
N LYS A 220 27.40 -4.59 4.64
CA LYS A 220 27.24 -5.95 4.11
C LYS A 220 28.58 -6.71 4.10
N PRO A 221 29.15 -7.04 5.26
CA PRO A 221 30.50 -7.62 5.31
C PRO A 221 30.51 -9.11 4.91
N PHE A 222 29.39 -9.81 5.07
CA PHE A 222 29.31 -11.27 4.93
C PHE A 222 29.27 -11.73 3.47
N VAL A 223 29.83 -12.91 3.20
CA VAL A 223 29.79 -13.53 1.86
C VAL A 223 28.64 -14.54 1.71
N SER A 224 28.03 -14.97 2.82
CA SER A 224 26.87 -15.86 2.82
C SER A 224 25.79 -15.41 3.82
N ARG A 225 24.60 -16.00 3.71
CA ARG A 225 23.53 -15.84 4.71
C ARG A 225 23.80 -16.67 5.96
N ASP A 226 24.50 -17.78 5.81
CA ASP A 226 24.78 -18.71 6.89
C ASP A 226 25.77 -18.10 7.90
N GLU A 227 26.69 -17.25 7.45
CA GLU A 227 27.56 -16.45 8.35
C GLU A 227 26.76 -15.53 9.27
N ILE A 228 25.66 -14.97 8.78
CA ILE A 228 24.78 -14.12 9.59
C ILE A 228 24.09 -14.95 10.67
N ASP A 229 23.67 -16.17 10.31
CA ASP A 229 22.94 -17.08 11.19
C ASP A 229 23.85 -17.70 12.25
N ALA A 230 25.04 -18.15 11.85
CA ALA A 230 26.06 -18.66 12.75
C ALA A 230 26.52 -17.62 13.77
N GLY A 231 26.62 -16.35 13.37
CA GLY A 231 26.94 -15.24 14.27
C GLY A 231 25.79 -14.79 15.19
N GLY A 232 24.58 -15.36 15.04
CA GLY A 232 23.43 -15.03 15.88
C GLY A 232 22.92 -13.59 15.75
N TYR A 233 23.35 -12.84 14.73
CA TYR A 233 23.09 -11.39 14.64
C TYR A 233 21.61 -11.02 14.46
N LEU A 234 20.81 -11.90 13.84
CA LEU A 234 19.36 -11.69 13.75
C LEU A 234 18.68 -11.76 15.13
N LYS A 235 19.17 -12.66 16.00
CA LYS A 235 18.67 -12.79 17.38
C LYS A 235 19.02 -11.54 18.18
N MET A 236 20.27 -11.05 18.08
CA MET A 236 20.70 -9.80 18.71
C MET A 236 19.84 -8.62 18.24
N ALA A 237 19.64 -8.47 16.93
CA ALA A 237 18.78 -7.42 16.38
C ALA A 237 17.34 -7.52 16.91
N SER A 238 16.78 -8.73 16.96
CA SER A 238 15.42 -8.96 17.49
C SER A 238 15.32 -8.61 18.98
N GLN A 239 16.31 -9.00 19.79
CA GLN A 239 16.41 -8.63 21.21
C GLN A 239 16.47 -7.12 21.39
N ALA A 240 17.34 -6.43 20.63
CA ALA A 240 17.43 -4.97 20.67
C ALA A 240 16.08 -4.30 20.34
N THR A 241 15.42 -4.71 19.25
CA THR A 241 14.09 -4.17 18.91
C THR A 241 13.04 -4.48 19.97
N SER A 242 13.15 -5.61 20.69
CA SER A 242 12.19 -5.99 21.72
C SER A 242 12.21 -5.01 22.89
N LEU A 243 13.38 -4.50 23.28
CA LEU A 243 13.51 -3.46 24.31
C LEU A 243 12.75 -2.18 23.94
N ILE A 244 12.90 -1.74 22.69
CA ILE A 244 12.20 -0.56 22.16
C ILE A 244 10.69 -0.76 22.18
N TYR A 245 10.23 -1.91 21.67
CA TYR A 245 8.79 -2.19 21.57
C TYR A 245 8.16 -2.39 22.95
N GLN A 246 8.87 -2.96 23.92
CA GLN A 246 8.38 -3.04 25.30
C GLN A 246 8.21 -1.66 25.93
N GLN A 247 9.18 -0.76 25.74
CA GLN A 247 9.09 0.62 26.24
C GLN A 247 7.94 1.39 25.55
N ALA A 248 7.82 1.26 24.23
CA ALA A 248 6.75 1.89 23.47
C ALA A 248 5.37 1.35 23.88
N TYR A 249 5.23 0.04 24.11
CA TYR A 249 3.98 -0.58 24.55
C TYR A 249 3.50 -0.03 25.89
N LYS A 250 4.39 0.08 26.89
CA LYS A 250 4.03 0.68 28.20
C LYS A 250 3.46 2.09 28.05
N THR A 251 4.08 2.89 27.18
CA THR A 251 3.62 4.26 26.91
C THR A 251 2.27 4.28 26.18
N LEU A 252 2.10 3.40 25.18
CA LEU A 252 0.83 3.26 24.44
C LEU A 252 -0.32 2.85 25.36
N GLU A 253 -0.09 1.83 26.19
CA GLU A 253 -1.08 1.32 27.14
C GLU A 253 -1.52 2.42 28.11
N SER A 254 -0.57 3.17 28.67
CA SER A 254 -0.86 4.31 29.55
C SER A 254 -1.64 5.43 28.86
N LYS A 255 -1.30 5.78 27.61
CA LYS A 255 -1.98 6.86 26.87
C LYS A 255 -3.40 6.49 26.45
N LEU A 256 -3.65 5.23 26.10
CA LEU A 256 -4.98 4.75 25.69
C LEU A 256 -5.90 4.40 26.87
N GLN A 257 -5.35 4.10 28.05
CA GLN A 257 -6.16 3.89 29.27
C GLN A 257 -6.50 5.20 30.02
N ASN A 258 -5.89 6.32 29.65
CA ASN A 258 -6.08 7.59 30.35
C ASN A 258 -6.95 8.55 29.52
N ASN A 259 -8.23 8.64 29.87
CA ASN A 259 -9.24 9.47 29.19
C ASN A 259 -8.79 10.93 28.91
N ARG A 260 -7.92 11.51 29.73
CA ARG A 260 -7.42 12.88 29.52
C ARG A 260 -6.47 12.97 28.33
N PHE A 261 -5.55 12.01 28.18
CA PHE A 261 -4.55 12.00 27.11
C PHE A 261 -5.01 11.21 25.89
N GLU A 262 -6.04 10.40 26.04
CA GLU A 262 -6.59 9.56 24.98
C GLU A 262 -6.97 10.39 23.76
N ALA A 263 -7.71 11.49 23.92
CA ALA A 263 -8.13 12.33 22.79
C ALA A 263 -6.94 12.93 22.01
N GLU A 264 -5.92 13.45 22.72
CA GLU A 264 -4.70 13.98 22.09
C GLU A 264 -3.93 12.87 21.38
N PHE A 265 -3.77 11.72 22.03
CA PHE A 265 -3.06 10.58 21.47
C PHE A 265 -3.78 9.99 20.25
N VAL A 266 -5.10 9.83 20.30
CA VAL A 266 -5.92 9.35 19.18
C VAL A 266 -5.76 10.25 17.96
N LYS A 267 -5.66 11.57 18.17
CA LYS A 267 -5.35 12.52 17.09
C LYS A 267 -3.96 12.30 16.49
N LEU A 268 -2.91 12.15 17.32
CA LEU A 268 -1.56 11.83 16.85
C LEU A 268 -1.52 10.51 16.08
N LEU A 269 -2.25 9.50 16.55
CA LEU A 269 -2.40 8.21 15.86
C LEU A 269 -3.09 8.38 14.50
N ALA A 270 -4.20 9.12 14.44
CA ALA A 270 -4.90 9.42 13.20
C ALA A 270 -4.00 10.17 12.20
N ASP A 271 -3.21 11.14 12.67
CA ASP A 271 -2.27 11.91 11.85
C ASP A 271 -1.12 11.03 11.31
N TYR A 272 -0.59 10.13 12.13
CA TYR A 272 0.45 9.20 11.69
C TYR A 272 -0.07 8.20 10.66
N ILE A 273 -1.29 7.68 10.88
CA ILE A 273 -1.99 6.82 9.92
C ILE A 273 -2.19 7.53 8.58
N LYS A 274 -2.76 8.73 8.61
CA LYS A 274 -3.02 9.57 7.43
C LYS A 274 -1.73 9.86 6.66
N THR A 275 -0.72 10.39 7.34
CA THR A 275 0.55 10.79 6.71
C THR A 275 1.27 9.58 6.13
N GLY A 276 1.25 8.45 6.83
CA GLY A 276 1.84 7.23 6.33
C GLY A 276 1.08 6.67 5.11
N ALA A 277 -0.25 6.64 5.16
CA ALA A 277 -1.10 6.05 4.13
C ALA A 277 -1.09 6.84 2.82
N VAL A 278 -1.20 8.17 2.90
CA VAL A 278 -1.47 9.04 1.74
C VAL A 278 -0.60 10.30 1.69
N GLY A 279 0.32 10.47 2.63
CA GLY A 279 1.26 11.59 2.62
C GLY A 279 0.62 12.94 2.97
N PRO A 280 1.39 14.03 2.81
CA PRO A 280 0.91 15.39 3.13
C PRO A 280 -0.26 15.83 2.24
N GLU A 281 -0.34 15.32 1.01
CA GLU A 281 -1.40 15.63 0.02
C GLU A 281 -2.74 14.92 0.30
N SER A 282 -2.88 14.31 1.47
CA SER A 282 -4.04 13.55 1.97
C SER A 282 -5.45 14.08 1.66
N GLU A 283 -5.64 15.39 1.49
CA GLU A 283 -6.95 15.97 1.12
C GLU A 283 -7.39 15.59 -0.31
N PHE A 284 -6.44 15.18 -1.15
CA PHE A 284 -6.61 14.91 -2.57
C PHE A 284 -6.34 13.45 -2.95
N VAL A 285 -6.01 12.61 -1.96
CA VAL A 285 -5.56 11.24 -2.18
C VAL A 285 -6.52 10.27 -1.48
N GLU A 286 -7.03 9.31 -2.24
CA GLU A 286 -7.77 8.15 -1.73
C GLU A 286 -6.82 6.96 -1.62
N LEU A 287 -6.84 6.26 -0.48
CA LEU A 287 -6.17 4.98 -0.36
C LEU A 287 -7.09 3.90 -0.94
N VAL A 288 -6.65 3.20 -1.98
CA VAL A 288 -7.37 2.09 -2.60
C VAL A 288 -6.55 0.82 -2.43
N LYS A 289 -7.18 -0.23 -1.91
CA LYS A 289 -6.59 -1.56 -1.78
C LYS A 289 -7.33 -2.54 -2.68
N ILE A 290 -6.64 -3.03 -3.69
CA ILE A 290 -7.15 -4.05 -4.61
C ILE A 290 -7.02 -5.43 -3.96
N LEU A 291 -8.13 -6.16 -3.95
CA LEU A 291 -8.25 -7.54 -3.51
C LEU A 291 -8.71 -8.38 -4.72
N PRO A 292 -8.50 -9.71 -4.70
CA PRO A 292 -9.06 -10.56 -5.74
C PRO A 292 -10.58 -10.41 -5.82
N GLY A 293 -11.09 -9.90 -6.93
CA GLY A 293 -12.53 -9.70 -7.17
C GLY A 293 -13.18 -8.54 -6.41
N ASP A 294 -12.43 -7.79 -5.60
CA ASP A 294 -12.99 -6.77 -4.70
C ASP A 294 -12.00 -5.63 -4.44
N PHE A 295 -12.42 -4.59 -3.75
CA PHE A 295 -11.56 -3.50 -3.33
C PHE A 295 -11.99 -2.93 -1.98
N LYS A 296 -11.05 -2.30 -1.29
CA LYS A 296 -11.35 -1.43 -0.15
C LYS A 296 -10.84 -0.03 -0.43
N ARG A 297 -11.50 0.97 0.12
CA ARG A 297 -11.10 2.37 -0.03
C ARG A 297 -11.18 3.12 1.28
N ALA A 298 -10.32 4.12 1.45
CA ALA A 298 -10.25 4.93 2.64
C ALA A 298 -9.90 6.38 2.29
N ARG A 299 -10.53 7.33 3.01
CA ARG A 299 -10.15 8.76 2.99
C ARG A 299 -10.00 9.29 4.41
N PHE A 300 -9.00 10.12 4.60
CA PHE A 300 -8.56 10.61 5.91
C PHE A 300 -9.03 12.04 6.18
N GLY A 301 -10.34 12.27 6.00
CA GLY A 301 -11.00 13.56 6.23
C GLY A 301 -11.71 13.65 7.58
N LYS A 302 -12.56 14.68 7.77
CA LYS A 302 -13.28 14.93 9.03
C LYS A 302 -14.00 13.70 9.60
N LYS A 303 -14.63 12.89 8.74
CA LYS A 303 -15.29 11.64 9.14
C LYS A 303 -14.31 10.69 9.84
N PHE A 304 -13.15 10.43 9.24
CA PHE A 304 -12.14 9.54 9.82
C PHE A 304 -11.71 9.98 11.23
N TYR A 305 -11.44 11.28 11.43
CA TYR A 305 -11.08 11.79 12.76
C TYR A 305 -12.23 11.63 13.76
N SER A 306 -13.47 11.93 13.36
CA SER A 306 -14.64 11.73 14.24
C SER A 306 -14.88 10.26 14.59
N GLU A 307 -14.64 9.34 13.66
CA GLU A 307 -14.73 7.89 13.93
C GLU A 307 -13.59 7.41 14.84
N MET A 308 -12.37 7.95 14.67
CA MET A 308 -11.23 7.66 15.54
C MET A 308 -11.47 8.13 16.98
N GLU A 309 -12.02 9.34 17.18
CA GLU A 309 -12.32 9.90 18.50
C GLU A 309 -13.37 9.09 19.29
N LYS A 310 -14.25 8.37 18.59
CA LYS A 310 -15.28 7.52 19.20
C LYS A 310 -14.86 6.06 19.32
N ALA A 311 -13.73 5.70 18.72
CA ALA A 311 -13.30 4.32 18.63
C ALA A 311 -12.82 3.82 19.98
N ASN A 312 -13.28 2.65 20.40
CA ASN A 312 -12.71 1.94 21.53
C ASN A 312 -11.39 1.27 21.08
N LEU A 313 -10.26 1.86 21.48
CA LEU A 313 -8.93 1.46 21.03
C LEU A 313 -8.06 0.97 22.19
N TYR A 314 -7.37 -0.14 21.98
CA TYR A 314 -6.38 -0.61 22.95
C TYR A 314 -5.21 -1.34 22.27
N PRO A 315 -4.00 -1.26 22.84
CA PRO A 315 -2.83 -1.91 22.26
C PRO A 315 -2.75 -3.38 22.70
N ILE A 316 -2.24 -4.24 21.82
CA ILE A 316 -1.78 -5.60 22.15
C ILE A 316 -0.34 -5.74 21.67
N MET A 317 0.56 -6.16 22.56
CA MET A 317 1.91 -6.55 22.18
C MET A 317 2.00 -8.06 21.97
N SER A 318 2.69 -8.47 20.91
CA SER A 318 3.06 -9.87 20.68
C SER A 318 4.58 -9.97 20.54
N THR A 319 5.15 -10.83 21.38
CA THR A 319 6.56 -11.21 21.39
C THR A 319 6.78 -12.67 20.98
N SER A 320 5.70 -13.43 20.77
CA SER A 320 5.71 -14.87 20.45
C SER A 320 6.10 -15.22 19.00
N GLY A 321 6.58 -14.25 18.23
CA GLY A 321 7.06 -14.43 16.85
C GLY A 321 8.52 -14.03 16.67
N ALA A 322 9.05 -14.14 15.45
CA ALA A 322 10.45 -13.82 15.15
C ALA A 322 10.83 -12.37 15.49
N TYR A 323 9.87 -11.44 15.43
CA TYR A 323 10.07 -10.00 15.68
C TYR A 323 8.92 -9.41 16.49
N PRO A 324 9.20 -8.45 17.39
CA PRO A 324 8.17 -7.81 18.21
C PRO A 324 7.20 -6.99 17.33
N LYS A 325 5.93 -6.99 17.74
CA LYS A 325 4.90 -6.17 17.12
C LYS A 325 3.91 -5.65 18.17
N ILE A 326 3.35 -4.48 17.92
CA ILE A 326 2.24 -3.90 18.66
C ILE A 326 1.10 -3.67 17.68
N GLN A 327 -0.07 -4.16 18.01
CA GLN A 327 -1.30 -3.92 17.25
C GLN A 327 -2.18 -2.98 18.05
N ILE A 328 -2.70 -1.94 17.39
CA ILE A 328 -3.82 -1.17 17.94
C ILE A 328 -5.10 -1.84 17.47
N ILE A 329 -5.89 -2.33 18.42
CA ILE A 329 -7.15 -3.03 18.17
C ILE A 329 -8.28 -2.04 18.30
N TYR A 330 -9.23 -2.11 17.37
CA TYR A 330 -10.53 -1.48 17.45
C TYR A 330 -11.56 -2.54 17.81
N GLU A 331 -12.37 -2.23 18.83
CA GLU A 331 -13.54 -3.00 19.24
C GLU A 331 -14.81 -2.22 18.89
N ASP A 332 -15.73 -2.86 18.15
CA ASP A 332 -17.00 -2.23 17.82
C ASP A 332 -18.07 -2.40 18.90
N SER A 333 -19.26 -1.82 18.66
CA SER A 333 -20.39 -1.86 19.61
C SER A 333 -20.85 -3.27 19.95
N ASP A 334 -20.57 -4.24 19.08
CA ASP A 334 -20.98 -5.63 19.24
C ASP A 334 -19.85 -6.46 19.90
N GLY A 335 -18.75 -5.82 20.30
CA GLY A 335 -17.57 -6.48 20.88
C GLY A 335 -16.65 -7.14 19.86
N ASN A 336 -16.87 -6.94 18.55
CA ASN A 336 -16.00 -7.53 17.53
C ASN A 336 -14.68 -6.78 17.44
N LYS A 337 -13.58 -7.53 17.46
CA LYS A 337 -12.22 -7.02 17.51
C LYS A 337 -11.55 -7.11 16.16
N SER A 338 -10.95 -6.00 15.72
CA SER A 338 -10.19 -5.96 14.48
C SER A 338 -8.99 -5.03 14.58
N VAL A 339 -7.91 -5.38 13.89
CA VAL A 339 -6.69 -4.56 13.89
C VAL A 339 -6.98 -3.27 13.13
N LEU A 340 -6.71 -2.13 13.77
CA LEU A 340 -6.67 -0.83 13.11
C LEU A 340 -5.35 -0.64 12.39
N VAL A 341 -4.26 -0.75 13.15
CA VAL A 341 -2.88 -0.68 12.63
C VAL A 341 -1.94 -1.59 13.41
N GLN A 342 -0.82 -1.91 12.80
CA GLN A 342 0.25 -2.69 13.39
C GLN A 342 1.59 -1.97 13.22
N MET A 343 2.27 -1.74 14.34
CA MET A 343 3.70 -1.42 14.36
C MET A 343 4.49 -2.72 14.51
N ARG A 344 5.46 -2.96 13.63
CA ARG A 344 6.20 -4.22 13.64
C ARG A 344 7.67 -4.03 13.29
N ALA A 345 8.53 -4.66 14.09
CA ALA A 345 9.93 -4.79 13.75
C ALA A 345 10.12 -5.86 12.68
N LYS A 346 11.12 -5.68 11.84
CA LYS A 346 11.59 -6.73 10.93
C LYS A 346 13.10 -6.70 10.87
N VAL A 347 13.70 -7.86 11.02
CA VAL A 347 15.13 -8.06 10.76
C VAL A 347 15.28 -8.96 9.54
N GLU A 348 16.20 -8.62 8.65
CA GLU A 348 16.39 -9.35 7.40
C GLU A 348 17.86 -9.55 7.07
N ARG A 349 18.14 -10.63 6.34
CA ARG A 349 19.42 -10.88 5.69
C ARG A 349 19.44 -10.12 4.36
N ALA A 350 19.76 -8.84 4.42
CA ALA A 350 19.84 -8.00 3.23
C ALA A 350 21.01 -8.45 2.35
N SER A 351 20.82 -8.36 1.04
CA SER A 351 21.88 -8.66 0.06
C SER A 351 22.14 -7.48 -0.85
N GLY A 352 23.34 -7.43 -1.43
CA GLY A 352 23.73 -6.44 -2.43
C GLY A 352 24.93 -6.95 -3.23
N LYS A 353 25.35 -6.19 -4.24
CA LYS A 353 26.61 -6.44 -4.94
C LYS A 353 27.66 -5.42 -4.47
N SER A 354 28.88 -5.88 -4.20
CA SER A 354 30.04 -5.05 -3.93
C SER A 354 31.26 -5.72 -4.54
N GLY A 355 32.03 -5.00 -5.36
CA GLY A 355 33.16 -5.56 -6.11
C GLY A 355 32.78 -6.72 -7.03
N GLY A 356 31.58 -6.71 -7.61
CA GLY A 356 31.06 -7.80 -8.47
C GLY A 356 30.52 -9.02 -7.70
N SER A 357 30.91 -9.21 -6.43
CA SER A 357 30.43 -10.31 -5.59
C SER A 357 29.17 -9.95 -4.81
N LYS A 358 28.34 -10.97 -4.55
CA LYS A 358 27.17 -10.82 -3.68
C LYS A 358 27.62 -10.77 -2.22
N LYS A 359 27.14 -9.76 -1.50
CA LYS A 359 27.45 -9.49 -0.09
C LYS A 359 26.17 -9.39 0.72
N TYR A 360 26.26 -9.75 1.99
CA TYR A 360 25.11 -9.83 2.89
C TYR A 360 25.36 -9.05 4.18
N GLY A 361 24.27 -8.60 4.80
CA GLY A 361 24.28 -7.84 6.05
C GLY A 361 22.96 -7.94 6.80
N VAL A 362 22.95 -7.50 8.05
CA VAL A 362 21.76 -7.42 8.88
C VAL A 362 21.04 -6.11 8.60
N LEU A 363 19.76 -6.17 8.29
CA LEU A 363 18.93 -5.01 8.04
C LEU A 363 17.76 -4.97 9.01
N MET A 364 17.70 -3.92 9.82
CA MET A 364 16.61 -3.65 10.77
C MET A 364 15.63 -2.64 10.17
N ARG A 365 14.34 -2.91 10.35
CA ARG A 365 13.24 -2.07 9.85
C ARG A 365 12.12 -1.99 10.88
N ASN A 366 11.46 -0.85 10.91
CA ASN A 366 10.18 -0.66 11.58
C ASN A 366 9.12 -0.36 10.54
N TYR A 367 8.00 -1.06 10.63
CA TYR A 367 6.87 -0.92 9.72
C TYR A 367 5.65 -0.42 10.46
N LEU A 368 4.91 0.46 9.80
CA LEU A 368 3.52 0.75 10.13
C LEU A 368 2.62 0.17 9.03
N GLU A 369 1.71 -0.69 9.44
CA GLU A 369 0.90 -1.52 8.55
C GLU A 369 -0.60 -1.33 8.80
N THR A 370 -1.41 -1.24 7.75
CA THR A 370 -2.87 -1.12 7.84
C THR A 370 -3.49 -2.43 8.31
N GLY A 371 -4.47 -2.35 9.21
CA GLY A 371 -5.38 -3.45 9.51
C GLY A 371 -6.77 -3.27 8.88
N PRO A 372 -7.66 -4.27 8.99
CA PRO A 372 -9.01 -4.21 8.43
C PRO A 372 -9.86 -3.06 8.98
N ALA A 373 -9.71 -2.70 10.26
CA ALA A 373 -10.53 -1.67 10.91
C ALA A 373 -10.31 -0.28 10.31
N LEU A 374 -9.11 -0.02 9.75
CA LEU A 374 -8.82 1.22 9.03
C LEU A 374 -9.87 1.51 7.95
N TYR A 375 -10.22 0.50 7.15
CA TYR A 375 -11.19 0.67 6.06
C TYR A 375 -12.64 0.75 6.56
N LYS A 376 -12.90 0.40 7.83
CA LYS A 376 -14.18 0.64 8.50
C LYS A 376 -14.28 2.10 8.94
N LEU A 377 -13.26 2.60 9.65
CA LEU A 377 -13.25 3.96 10.22
C LEU A 377 -13.02 5.05 9.15
N ALA A 378 -12.16 4.79 8.16
CA ALA A 378 -11.87 5.69 7.06
C ALA A 378 -12.71 5.39 5.79
N GLY A 379 -13.62 4.42 5.87
CA GLY A 379 -14.45 3.98 4.75
C GLY A 379 -15.35 5.11 4.24
N VAL A 380 -15.38 5.26 2.91
CA VAL A 380 -16.19 6.25 2.19
C VAL A 380 -17.16 5.60 1.25
#